data_AF-A0A962EIT6-F1
#
_entry.id   AF-A0A962EIT6-F1
#
_cell.length_a   1.000
_cell.length_b   1.000
_cell.length_c   1.000
_cell.angle_alpha   90.00
_cell.angle_beta   90.00
_cell.angle_gamma   90.00
#
_symmetry.space_group_name_H-M   'P 1'
#
loop_
_entity.id
_entity.type
_entity.pdbx_description
1 polymer ?
#
loop_
_entity_poly.entity_id
_entity_poly.type
_entity_poly.pdbx_seq_one_letter_code
_entity_poly.pdbx_strand_id
1 'polypeptide(L)'
;SCSDFLDGTPNSFTSLGLCSDPNANDDSLSINRLGGTTYNDLQLSWRLPEDFLAATLTAGVNNVFDKDAPTCLTCSLNGYDASNYDLPGRFWYAKAAVKF
;
A
#
# COMPACT_ATOMS: atom_id res chain seq x y z
N SER A 1 11.39 -15.95 0.20
CA SER A 1 12.21 -16.32 -0.97
C SER A 1 11.41 -15.96 -2.22
N CYS A 2 12.05 -16.02 -3.39
CA CYS A 2 11.39 -15.91 -4.69
C CYS A 2 11.20 -17.28 -5.35
N SER A 3 11.28 -18.36 -4.57
CA SER A 3 11.11 -19.73 -5.04
C SER A 3 9.64 -20.13 -5.12
N ASP A 4 9.33 -21.00 -6.09
CA ASP A 4 8.02 -21.61 -6.26
C ASP A 4 8.14 -23.12 -6.57
N PHE A 5 7.02 -23.76 -6.93
CA PHE A 5 7.04 -25.19 -7.26
C PHE A 5 7.60 -25.50 -8.65
N LEU A 6 7.91 -24.47 -9.45
CA LEU A 6 8.38 -24.53 -10.82
C LEU A 6 9.88 -24.20 -10.94
N ASP A 7 10.59 -24.03 -9.83
CA ASP A 7 12.04 -23.82 -9.76
C ASP A 7 12.80 -24.80 -10.70
N GLY A 8 13.76 -24.27 -11.48
CA GLY A 8 14.48 -25.03 -12.51
C GLY A 8 13.74 -25.24 -13.84
N THR A 9 12.53 -24.71 -14.00
CA THR A 9 11.81 -24.69 -15.29
C THR A 9 11.75 -23.28 -15.90
N PRO A 10 11.49 -23.15 -17.21
CA PRO A 10 11.33 -21.83 -17.85
C PRO A 10 10.17 -20.98 -17.30
N ASN A 11 9.28 -21.59 -16.52
CA ASN A 11 8.09 -20.94 -15.96
C ASN A 11 8.25 -20.57 -14.48
N SER A 12 9.44 -20.71 -13.89
CA SER A 12 9.69 -20.27 -12.51
C SER A 12 9.61 -18.74 -12.40
N PHE A 13 9.28 -18.22 -11.21
CA PHE A 13 9.31 -16.77 -10.94
C PHE A 13 10.66 -16.13 -11.29
N THR A 14 11.76 -16.84 -11.03
CA THR A 14 13.12 -16.42 -11.39
C THR A 14 13.31 -16.32 -12.90
N SER A 15 12.91 -17.36 -13.65
CA SER A 15 13.04 -17.41 -15.12
C SER A 15 12.14 -16.40 -15.85
N LEU A 16 11.00 -16.06 -15.27
CA LEU A 16 10.07 -15.06 -15.79
C LEU A 16 10.48 -13.61 -15.47
N GLY A 17 11.59 -13.40 -14.76
CA GLY A 17 12.08 -12.07 -14.39
C GLY A 17 11.20 -11.35 -13.36
N LEU A 18 10.43 -12.11 -12.57
CA LEU A 18 9.54 -11.58 -11.54
C LEU A 18 10.26 -11.38 -10.19
N CYS A 19 11.49 -11.88 -10.06
CA CYS A 19 12.33 -11.74 -8.88
C CYS A 19 13.23 -10.50 -8.99
N SER A 20 13.28 -9.71 -7.92
CA SER A 20 14.14 -8.52 -7.86
C SER A 20 15.63 -8.84 -7.72
N ASP A 21 15.97 -9.99 -7.13
CA ASP A 21 17.36 -10.39 -6.84
C ASP A 21 17.51 -11.91 -7.06
N PRO A 22 17.60 -12.33 -8.34
CA PRO A 22 17.67 -13.74 -8.72
C PRO A 22 19.08 -14.31 -8.48
N ASN A 23 19.15 -15.54 -7.99
CA ASN A 23 20.42 -16.26 -7.88
C ASN A 23 20.61 -17.17 -9.10
N ALA A 24 21.65 -16.90 -9.90
CA ALA A 24 21.89 -17.59 -11.16
C ALA A 24 22.31 -19.06 -11.03
N ASN A 25 22.71 -19.51 -9.83
CA ASN A 25 23.19 -20.88 -9.60
C ASN A 25 22.16 -21.75 -8.88
N ASP A 26 21.25 -21.14 -8.11
CA ASP A 26 20.27 -21.83 -7.29
C ASP A 26 19.02 -20.96 -7.11
N ASP A 27 17.97 -21.29 -7.85
CA ASP A 27 16.68 -20.59 -7.79
C ASP A 27 16.12 -20.51 -6.36
N SER A 28 16.37 -21.54 -5.52
CA SER A 28 15.84 -21.61 -4.15
C SER A 28 16.40 -20.51 -3.23
N LEU A 29 17.57 -19.98 -3.57
CA LEU A 29 18.24 -18.89 -2.86
C LEU A 29 17.87 -17.51 -3.41
N SER A 30 17.03 -17.44 -4.45
CA SER A 30 16.55 -16.17 -5.00
C SER A 30 15.68 -15.44 -3.99
N ILE A 31 15.83 -14.12 -3.92
CA ILE A 31 15.09 -13.26 -2.99
C ILE A 31 14.27 -12.21 -3.74
N ASN A 32 13.10 -11.90 -3.17
CA ASN A 32 12.26 -10.82 -3.64
C ASN A 32 12.28 -9.70 -2.59
N ARG A 33 12.45 -8.46 -3.05
CA ARG A 33 12.47 -7.26 -2.23
C ARG A 33 11.23 -6.46 -2.53
N LEU A 34 10.40 -6.29 -1.49
CA LEU A 34 9.29 -5.35 -1.54
C LEU A 34 9.81 -3.95 -1.25
N GLY A 35 9.54 -3.02 -2.17
CA GLY A 35 10.01 -1.63 -2.06
C GLY A 35 9.29 -0.86 -0.96
N GLY A 36 10.00 0.10 -0.35
CA GLY A 36 9.37 1.10 0.50
C GLY A 36 8.41 1.98 -0.31
N THR A 37 7.25 2.29 0.25
CA THR A 37 6.26 3.20 -0.36
C THR A 37 5.96 4.33 0.61
N THR A 38 5.80 5.54 0.09
CA THR A 38 5.44 6.72 0.87
C THR A 38 4.09 7.25 0.42
N TYR A 39 3.14 7.24 1.35
CA TYR A 39 1.82 7.83 1.18
C TYR A 39 1.82 9.26 1.73
N ASN A 40 1.01 10.12 1.11
CA ASN A 40 0.83 11.50 1.55
C ASN A 40 -0.65 11.72 1.78
N ASP A 41 -0.98 12.10 3.00
CA ASP A 41 -2.35 12.35 3.43
C ASP A 41 -2.54 13.83 3.71
N LEU A 42 -3.71 14.36 3.35
CA LEU A 42 -4.05 15.76 3.55
C LEU A 42 -5.38 15.86 4.30
N GLN A 43 -5.41 16.69 5.34
CA GLN A 43 -6.62 17.00 6.08
C GLN A 43 -6.74 18.51 6.30
N LEU A 44 -7.93 19.05 6.04
CA LEU A 44 -8.31 20.42 6.35
C LEU A 44 -9.42 20.41 7.39
N SER A 45 -9.28 21.24 8.43
CA SER A 45 -10.32 21.42 9.45
C SER A 45 -10.69 22.89 9.61
N TRP A 46 -11.98 23.16 9.69
CA TRP A 46 -12.55 24.48 9.92
C TRP A 46 -13.44 24.46 11.17
N ARG A 47 -13.09 25.28 12.15
CA ARG A 47 -13.91 25.53 13.34
C ARG A 47 -14.92 26.64 13.04
N LEU A 48 -16.20 26.33 13.19
CA LEU A 48 -17.27 27.30 13.02
C LEU A 48 -17.37 28.24 14.24
N PRO A 49 -17.86 29.47 14.06
CA PRO A 49 -18.10 30.40 15.16
C PRO A 49 -19.13 29.85 16.16
N GLU A 50 -18.87 30.02 17.44
CA GLU A 50 -19.71 29.49 18.53
C GLU A 50 -21.11 30.12 18.56
N ASP A 51 -21.22 31.38 18.12
CA ASP A 51 -22.50 32.11 18.01
C ASP A 51 -23.46 31.50 16.97
N PHE A 52 -22.94 30.71 16.02
CA PHE A 52 -23.74 30.00 15.04
C PHE A 52 -23.89 28.52 15.41
N LEU A 53 -22.76 27.82 15.54
CA LEU A 53 -22.70 26.42 15.92
C LEU A 53 -21.30 26.10 16.43
N ALA A 54 -21.19 25.63 17.67
CA ALA A 54 -19.94 25.16 18.24
C ALA A 54 -19.50 23.81 17.62
N ALA A 55 -19.16 23.81 16.33
CA ALA A 55 -18.76 22.62 15.59
C ALA A 55 -17.45 22.80 14.83
N THR A 56 -16.76 21.68 14.61
CA THR A 56 -15.60 21.59 13.72
C THR A 56 -15.94 20.68 12.55
N LEU A 57 -15.82 21.22 11.34
CA LEU A 57 -15.91 20.46 10.10
C LEU A 57 -14.50 20.08 9.64
N THR A 58 -14.31 18.83 9.24
CA THR A 58 -13.04 18.32 8.74
C THR A 58 -13.30 17.61 7.42
N ALA A 59 -12.47 17.86 6.43
CA ALA A 59 -12.41 17.08 5.19
C ALA A 59 -10.98 16.60 5.01
N GLY A 60 -10.81 15.38 4.51
CA GLY A 60 -9.48 14.84 4.25
C GLY A 60 -9.47 13.84 3.13
N VAL A 61 -8.26 13.58 2.66
CA VAL A 61 -7.94 12.58 1.65
C VAL A 61 -6.68 11.84 2.07
N ASN A 62 -6.79 10.53 2.15
CA ASN A 62 -5.64 9.64 2.30
C ASN A 62 -5.12 9.28 0.90
N ASN A 63 -3.80 9.18 0.76
CA ASN A 63 -3.13 8.89 -0.49
C ASN A 63 -3.47 9.89 -1.62
N VAL A 64 -3.12 11.17 -1.40
CA VAL A 64 -3.44 12.27 -2.32
C VAL A 64 -2.93 12.01 -3.74
N PHE A 65 -1.76 11.37 -3.85
CA PHE A 65 -1.10 11.07 -5.12
C PHE A 65 -1.50 9.72 -5.75
N ASP A 66 -2.46 9.00 -5.18
CA ASP A 66 -2.92 7.70 -5.71
C ASP A 66 -1.79 6.68 -5.88
N LYS A 67 -0.86 6.65 -4.93
CA LYS A 67 0.28 5.75 -4.98
C LYS A 67 -0.17 4.33 -4.65
N ASP A 68 0.13 3.39 -5.54
CA ASP A 68 -0.07 1.96 -5.27
C ASP A 68 1.12 1.33 -4.54
N ALA A 69 0.79 0.37 -3.67
CA ALA A 69 1.74 -0.52 -3.04
C ALA A 69 2.42 -1.43 -4.08
N PRO A 70 3.67 -1.88 -3.85
CA PRO A 70 4.30 -2.85 -4.73
C PRO A 70 3.55 -4.19 -4.69
N THR A 71 3.45 -4.84 -5.85
CA THR A 71 2.84 -6.16 -5.95
C THR A 71 3.70 -7.21 -5.27
N CYS A 72 3.13 -7.91 -4.30
CA CYS A 72 3.75 -9.02 -3.59
C CYS A 72 3.24 -10.36 -4.11
N LEU A 73 3.98 -10.98 -5.02
CA LEU A 73 3.58 -12.25 -5.67
C LEU A 73 3.46 -13.44 -4.70
N THR A 74 4.09 -13.36 -3.54
CA THR A 74 4.04 -14.40 -2.49
C THR A 74 2.98 -14.09 -1.42
N CYS A 75 2.28 -12.96 -1.50
CA CYS A 75 1.29 -12.56 -0.51
C CYS A 75 -0.09 -13.14 -0.84
N SER A 76 -0.84 -13.54 0.19
CA SER A 76 -2.13 -14.21 0.06
C SER A 76 -3.27 -13.30 -0.41
N LEU A 77 -3.14 -11.98 -0.28
CA LEU A 77 -4.20 -11.01 -0.59
C LEU A 77 -4.10 -10.49 -2.03
N ASN A 78 -4.15 -11.38 -3.03
CA ASN A 78 -4.10 -11.04 -4.46
C ASN A 78 -2.92 -10.12 -4.84
N GLY A 79 -1.74 -10.36 -4.28
CA GLY A 79 -0.59 -9.51 -4.56
C GLY A 79 -0.42 -8.31 -3.65
N TYR A 80 -1.22 -8.17 -2.59
CA TYR A 80 -1.14 -7.06 -1.63
C TYR A 80 -0.81 -7.54 -0.22
N ASP A 81 -0.01 -6.75 0.50
CA ASP A 81 0.38 -7.00 1.89
C ASP A 81 -0.20 -5.92 2.81
N ALA A 82 -1.35 -6.24 3.43
CA ALA A 82 -2.07 -5.34 4.33
C ALA A 82 -1.34 -5.06 5.65
N SER A 83 -0.29 -5.83 5.97
CA SER A 83 0.47 -5.62 7.21
C SER A 83 1.54 -4.54 7.04
N ASN A 84 2.02 -4.33 5.81
CA ASN A 84 3.12 -3.43 5.50
C ASN A 84 2.71 -2.19 4.70
N TYR A 85 1.58 -2.23 3.99
CA TYR A 85 1.11 -1.14 3.14
C TYR A 85 -0.32 -0.73 3.48
N ASP A 86 -0.64 0.55 3.27
CA ASP A 86 -2.00 1.06 3.43
C ASP A 86 -2.92 0.59 2.30
N LEU A 87 -4.23 0.71 2.52
CA LEU A 87 -5.27 0.30 1.57
C LEU A 87 -5.00 0.88 0.17
N PRO A 88 -5.12 0.05 -0.90
CA PRO A 88 -4.91 0.52 -2.26
C PRO A 88 -5.89 1.63 -2.66
N GLY A 89 -5.38 2.60 -3.43
CA GLY A 89 -6.14 3.72 -3.96
C GLY A 89 -6.22 4.93 -3.02
N ARG A 90 -7.07 5.88 -3.41
CA ARG A 90 -7.28 7.16 -2.72
C ARG A 90 -8.62 7.20 -2.00
N PHE A 91 -8.59 7.52 -0.71
CA PHE A 91 -9.79 7.54 0.14
C PHE A 91 -10.12 8.95 0.60
N TRP A 92 -11.34 9.41 0.31
CA TRP A 92 -11.84 10.71 0.74
C TRP A 92 -12.78 10.55 1.94
N TYR A 93 -12.69 11.46 2.91
CA TYR A 93 -13.58 11.46 4.07
C TYR A 93 -13.94 12.87 4.52
N ALA A 94 -15.07 12.96 5.23
CA ALA A 94 -15.50 14.16 5.93
C ALA A 94 -15.97 13.79 7.34
N LYS A 95 -15.78 14.69 8.29
CA LYS A 95 -16.17 14.55 9.70
C LYS A 95 -16.78 15.86 10.19
N ALA A 96 -17.84 15.77 10.98
CA ALA A 96 -18.39 16.88 11.74
C ALA A 96 -18.36 16.53 13.24
N ALA A 97 -17.78 17.41 14.06
CA ALA A 97 -17.75 17.25 15.51
C ALA A 97 -18.45 18.44 16.17
N VAL A 98 -19.54 18.19 16.89
CA VAL A 98 -20.34 19.21 17.58
C VAL A 98 -20.04 19.15 19.07
N LYS A 99 -19.86 20.31 19.72
CA LYS A 99 -19.74 20.44 21.17
C LYS A 99 -21.03 21.03 21.73
N PHE A 100 -21.47 20.49 22.88
CA PHE A 100 -22.67 20.90 23.62
C PHE A 100 -22.27 21.43 24.99
#